data_AF-A0A0P0Y8U4-F1
#
_entry.id   AF-A0A0P0Y8U4-F1
#
_cell.length_a   1.000
_cell.length_b   1.000
_cell.length_c   1.000
_cell.angle_alpha   90.00
_cell.angle_beta   90.00
_cell.angle_gamma   90.00
#
_symmetry.space_group_name_H-M   'P 1'
#
loop_
_entity.id
_entity.type
_entity.pdbx_description
1 polymer ?
#
loop_
_entity_poly.entity_id
_entity_poly.type
_entity_poly.pdbx_seq_one_letter_code
_entity_poly.pdbx_strand_id
1 'polypeptide(L)'
;MAMEKSRVLIVGGTGHIGRRIVAASLAAGHPTSVLLRPEIGLDIDKLQILLAFKAQGARLLEASLDDHDGLVAAIRQVDVVVSAMSGAHIRSHNLMLQIKLVEAIKQAGNIKENVCFNLL
;
A
#
# COMPACT_ATOMS: atom_id res chain seq x y z
N MET A 1 -5.90 -20.01 -21.11
CA MET A 1 -6.61 -19.02 -20.28
C MET A 1 -5.58 -17.99 -19.82
N ALA A 2 -5.72 -16.70 -20.14
CA ALA A 2 -4.84 -15.70 -19.55
C ALA A 2 -5.20 -15.57 -18.06
N MET A 3 -4.24 -15.83 -17.16
CA MET A 3 -4.45 -15.64 -15.72
C MET A 3 -4.66 -14.15 -15.44
N GLU A 4 -5.80 -13.80 -14.83
CA GLU A 4 -6.08 -12.42 -14.44
C GLU A 4 -5.04 -11.94 -13.41
N LYS A 5 -4.48 -10.75 -13.65
CA LYS A 5 -3.49 -10.15 -12.76
C LYS A 5 -4.18 -9.65 -11.50
N SER A 6 -3.64 -10.02 -10.34
CA SER A 6 -4.17 -9.56 -9.06
C SER A 6 -4.01 -8.05 -8.93
N ARG A 7 -5.04 -7.37 -8.41
CA ARG A 7 -5.00 -5.96 -8.01
C ARG A 7 -4.18 -5.84 -6.73
N VAL A 8 -3.17 -4.99 -6.72
CA VAL A 8 -2.20 -4.89 -5.63
C VAL A 8 -2.32 -3.52 -4.95
N LEU A 9 -2.43 -3.49 -3.63
CA LEU A 9 -2.23 -2.27 -2.83
C LEU A 9 -0.85 -2.29 -2.19
N ILE A 10 -0.07 -1.22 -2.40
CA ILE A 10 1.24 -1.04 -1.79
C ILE A 10 1.14 0.06 -0.71
N VAL A 11 1.32 -0.35 0.54
CA VAL A 11 1.40 0.54 1.70
C VAL A 11 2.86 0.94 1.91
N GLY A 12 3.14 2.24 2.08
CA GLY A 12 4.52 2.74 2.17
C GLY A 12 5.23 2.83 0.82
N GLY A 13 4.49 2.95 -0.29
CA GLY A 13 5.04 2.96 -1.65
C GLY A 13 6.04 4.08 -1.97
N THR A 14 6.07 5.16 -1.16
CA THR A 14 7.05 6.25 -1.30
C THR A 14 8.39 5.98 -0.60
N GLY A 15 8.47 4.95 0.24
CA GLY A 15 9.70 4.55 0.94
C GLY A 15 10.74 3.93 0.01
N HIS A 16 11.96 3.73 0.50
CA HIS A 16 13.07 3.19 -0.29
C HIS A 16 12.72 1.85 -0.96
N ILE A 17 12.20 0.90 -0.19
CA ILE A 17 11.79 -0.41 -0.70
C ILE A 17 10.45 -0.31 -1.45
N GLY A 18 9.50 0.45 -0.91
CA GLY A 18 8.18 0.65 -1.51
C GLY A 18 8.25 1.10 -2.97
N ARG A 19 9.15 2.03 -3.30
CA ARG A 19 9.32 2.52 -4.68
C ARG A 19 9.70 1.41 -5.67
N ARG A 20 10.55 0.49 -5.25
CA ARG A 20 10.97 -0.66 -6.07
C ARG A 20 9.84 -1.66 -6.24
N ILE A 21 9.03 -1.88 -5.21
CA ILE A 21 7.86 -2.76 -5.26
C ILE A 21 6.81 -2.18 -6.21
N VAL A 22 6.53 -0.88 -6.17
CA VAL A 22 5.60 -0.22 -7.10
C VAL A 22 6.06 -0.42 -8.54
N ALA A 23 7.32 -0.10 -8.83
CA ALA A 23 7.87 -0.26 -10.18
C ALA A 23 7.80 -1.71 -10.66
N ALA A 24 8.15 -2.68 -9.81
CA ALA A 24 8.08 -4.10 -10.15
C ALA A 24 6.64 -4.59 -10.40
N SER A 25 5.69 -4.14 -9.57
CA SER A 25 4.27 -4.49 -9.71
C SER A 25 3.68 -3.97 -11.03
N LEU A 26 3.97 -2.70 -11.37
CA LEU A 26 3.59 -2.09 -12.64
C LEU A 26 4.23 -2.81 -13.84
N ALA A 27 5.54 -3.07 -13.78
CA ALA A 27 6.26 -3.77 -14.85
C ALA A 27 5.76 -5.21 -15.06
N ALA A 28 5.30 -5.88 -14.01
CA ALA A 28 4.69 -7.20 -14.08
C ALA A 28 3.20 -7.18 -14.55
N GLY A 29 2.67 -5.99 -14.87
CA GLY A 29 1.32 -5.79 -15.41
C GLY A 29 0.20 -5.89 -14.39
N HIS A 30 0.49 -5.73 -13.10
CA HIS A 30 -0.54 -5.75 -12.06
C HIS A 30 -1.26 -4.39 -11.98
N PRO A 31 -2.61 -4.35 -11.93
CA PRO A 31 -3.32 -3.15 -11.51
C PRO A 31 -2.83 -2.75 -10.11
N THR A 32 -2.07 -1.67 -10.02
CA THR A 32 -1.32 -1.31 -8.82
C THR A 32 -1.88 -0.03 -8.22
N SER A 33 -2.28 -0.10 -6.95
CA SER A 33 -2.68 1.03 -6.12
C SER A 33 -1.58 1.33 -5.11
N VAL A 34 -1.31 2.61 -4.87
CA VAL A 34 -0.40 3.07 -3.81
C VAL A 34 -1.23 3.82 -2.77
N LEU A 35 -1.05 3.46 -1.49
CA LEU A 35 -1.73 4.14 -0.40
C LEU A 35 -1.23 5.59 -0.29
N LEU A 36 -2.16 6.54 -0.49
CA LEU A 36 -1.99 7.96 -0.27
C LEU A 36 -2.55 8.29 1.11
N ARG A 37 -1.70 8.72 2.04
CA ARG A 37 -2.17 9.21 3.35
C ARG A 37 -2.58 10.68 3.23
N PRO A 38 -3.71 11.12 3.82
CA PRO A 38 -4.18 12.51 3.72
C PRO A 38 -3.10 13.54 4.13
N GLU A 39 -2.32 13.24 5.16
CA GLU A 39 -1.26 14.11 5.67
C GLU A 39 -0.01 14.20 4.77
N ILE A 40 0.08 13.44 3.67
CA ILE A 40 1.26 13.48 2.79
C ILE A 40 1.44 14.81 2.06
N GLY A 41 0.38 15.63 1.95
CA GLY A 41 0.43 16.93 1.26
C GLY A 41 1.47 17.90 1.85
N LEU A 42 1.99 17.61 3.04
CA LEU A 42 3.08 18.34 3.70
C LEU A 42 4.48 17.97 3.18
N ASP A 43 4.62 16.86 2.46
CA ASP A 43 5.89 16.33 1.95
C ASP A 43 5.90 16.36 0.42
N ILE A 44 6.45 17.44 -0.15
CA ILE A 44 6.49 17.69 -1.58
C ILE A 44 7.23 16.58 -2.33
N ASP A 45 8.31 16.05 -1.76
CA ASP A 45 9.10 14.97 -2.38
C ASP A 45 8.27 13.69 -2.51
N LYS A 46 7.53 13.32 -1.46
CA LYS A 46 6.62 12.18 -1.50
C LYS A 46 5.47 12.41 -2.48
N LEU A 47 4.93 13.62 -2.55
CA LEU A 47 3.87 13.95 -3.50
C LEU A 47 4.35 13.81 -4.96
N GLN A 48 5.55 14.31 -5.29
CA GLN A 48 6.15 14.14 -6.61
C GLN A 48 6.32 12.66 -7.00
N ILE A 49 6.76 11.82 -6.06
CA ILE A 49 6.87 10.37 -6.27
C ILE A 49 5.50 9.75 -6.58
N LEU A 50 4.46 10.10 -5.83
CA LEU A 50 3.11 9.59 -6.08
C LEU A 50 2.55 10.03 -7.43
N LEU A 51 2.78 11.29 -7.82
CA LEU A 51 2.38 11.79 -9.14
C LEU A 51 3.14 11.07 -10.27
N ALA A 52 4.44 10.78 -10.09
CA ALA A 52 5.20 9.97 -11.04
C ALA A 52 4.64 8.55 -11.18
N PHE A 53 4.25 7.90 -10.08
CA PHE A 53 3.58 6.60 -10.13
C PHE A 53 2.22 6.67 -10.82
N LYS A 54 1.44 7.73 -10.55
CA LYS A 54 0.16 7.96 -11.25
C LYS A 54 0.36 8.09 -12.76
N ALA A 55 1.39 8.81 -13.20
CA ALA A 55 1.75 8.91 -14.62
C ALA A 55 2.18 7.57 -15.24
N GLN A 56 2.71 6.64 -14.43
CA GLN A 56 3.04 5.26 -14.85
C GLN A 56 1.85 4.29 -14.79
N GLY A 57 0.65 4.77 -14.46
CA GLY A 57 -0.57 3.96 -14.41
C GLY A 57 -0.95 3.41 -13.04
N ALA A 58 -0.22 3.78 -11.97
CA ALA A 58 -0.66 3.46 -10.62
C ALA A 58 -1.91 4.27 -10.24
N ARG A 59 -2.78 3.68 -9.42
CA ARG A 59 -3.89 4.39 -8.78
C ARG A 59 -3.41 4.91 -7.42
N LEU A 60 -3.79 6.14 -7.09
CA LEU A 60 -3.58 6.67 -5.74
C LEU A 60 -4.86 6.40 -4.95
N LEU A 61 -4.74 5.59 -3.90
CA LEU A 61 -5.86 5.23 -3.05
C LEU A 61 -5.74 5.97 -1.74
N GLU A 62 -6.60 6.96 -1.52
CA GLU A 62 -6.60 7.74 -0.31
C GLU A 62 -7.22 6.94 0.84
N ALA A 63 -6.45 6.72 1.90
CA ALA A 63 -6.91 6.18 3.16
C ALA A 63 -5.86 6.42 4.26
N SER A 64 -6.34 6.59 5.49
CA SER A 64 -5.48 6.69 6.67
C SER A 64 -5.35 5.33 7.35
N LEU A 65 -4.20 5.05 7.96
CA LEU A 65 -4.04 3.88 8.82
C LEU A 65 -4.73 4.05 10.18
N ASP A 66 -5.13 5.28 10.53
CA ASP A 66 -5.89 5.59 11.74
C ASP A 66 -7.40 5.59 11.53
N ASP A 67 -7.86 5.64 10.27
CA ASP A 67 -9.27 5.48 9.89
C ASP A 67 -9.52 4.03 9.46
N HIS A 68 -10.01 3.22 10.40
CA HIS A 68 -10.20 1.79 10.18
C HIS A 68 -11.22 1.49 9.08
N ASP A 69 -12.36 2.18 9.07
CA ASP A 69 -13.43 1.93 8.10
C ASP A 69 -13.02 2.36 6.69
N GLY A 70 -12.36 3.53 6.57
CA GLY A 70 -11.76 3.98 5.32
C GLY A 70 -10.69 3.03 4.81
N LEU A 71 -9.83 2.50 5.68
CA LEU A 71 -8.81 1.52 5.33
C LEU A 71 -9.42 0.20 4.85
N VAL A 72 -10.45 -0.31 5.53
CA VAL A 72 -11.18 -1.52 5.11
C VAL A 72 -11.83 -1.31 3.73
N ALA A 73 -12.47 -0.16 3.50
CA ALA A 73 -13.07 0.19 2.22
C ALA A 73 -12.02 0.27 1.09
N ALA A 74 -10.82 0.78 1.39
CA ALA A 74 -9.68 0.78 0.48
C ALA A 74 -9.20 -0.65 0.16
N ILE A 75 -9.01 -1.50 1.18
CA ILE A 75 -8.53 -2.88 1.02
C ILE A 75 -9.50 -3.76 0.21
N ARG A 76 -10.81 -3.52 0.33
CA ARG A 76 -11.84 -4.24 -0.47
C ARG A 76 -11.71 -4.05 -1.99
N GLN A 77 -10.95 -3.05 -2.44
CA GLN A 77 -10.75 -2.75 -3.85
C GLN A 77 -9.60 -3.53 -4.51
N VAL A 78 -8.82 -4.30 -3.72
CA VAL A 78 -7.63 -5.02 -4.19
C VAL A 78 -7.69 -6.51 -3.83
N ASP A 79 -6.79 -7.33 -4.38
CA ASP A 79 -6.74 -8.77 -4.07
C ASP A 79 -5.52 -9.12 -3.20
N VAL A 80 -4.51 -8.25 -3.20
CA VAL A 80 -3.25 -8.42 -2.46
C VAL A 80 -2.85 -7.10 -1.83
N VAL A 81 -2.37 -7.15 -0.59
CA VAL A 81 -1.75 -6.01 0.10
C VAL A 81 -0.26 -6.32 0.31
N VAL A 82 0.60 -5.37 -0.02
CA VAL A 82 2.03 -5.41 0.26
C VAL A 82 2.37 -4.26 1.19
N SER A 83 2.88 -4.59 2.38
CA SER A 83 3.33 -3.60 3.35
C SER A 83 4.83 -3.37 3.23
N ALA A 84 5.20 -2.16 2.78
CA ALA A 84 6.57 -1.69 2.64
C ALA A 84 6.87 -0.51 3.59
N MET A 85 6.17 -0.46 4.74
CA MET A 85 6.44 0.52 5.78
C MET A 85 7.82 0.28 6.40
N SER A 86 8.65 1.32 6.50
CA SER A 86 9.96 1.22 7.16
C SER A 86 9.79 1.12 8.67
N GLY A 87 10.43 0.14 9.32
CA GLY A 87 10.49 0.03 10.77
C GLY A 87 11.39 1.07 11.46
N ALA A 88 12.11 1.90 10.68
CA ALA A 88 13.29 2.63 11.15
C ALA A 88 13.05 3.81 12.11
N HIS A 89 11.80 4.25 12.35
CA HIS A 89 11.54 5.28 13.36
C HIS A 89 10.42 4.85 14.32
N ILE A 90 10.82 4.58 15.56
CA ILE A 90 9.96 4.15 16.69
C ILE A 90 9.31 2.78 16.44
N ARG A 91 10.00 1.71 16.83
CA ARG A 91 9.51 0.31 16.76
C ARG A 91 8.05 0.18 17.22
N SER A 92 7.67 0.87 18.28
CA SER A 92 6.32 0.83 18.85
C SER A 92 5.24 1.42 17.93
N HIS A 93 5.51 2.55 17.27
CA HIS A 93 4.51 3.23 16.43
C HIS A 93 4.25 2.44 15.15
N ASN A 94 5.31 1.95 14.49
CA ASN A 94 5.16 1.16 13.28
C ASN A 94 4.51 -0.21 13.55
N LEU A 95 4.78 -0.82 14.71
CA LEU A 95 4.09 -2.06 15.11
C LEU A 95 2.58 -1.83 15.23
N MET A 96 2.16 -0.72 15.86
CA MET A 96 0.74 -0.38 15.98
C MET A 96 0.09 -0.18 14.60
N LEU A 97 0.74 0.57 13.71
CA LEU A 97 0.24 0.76 12.35
C LEU A 97 0.16 -0.55 11.54
N GLN A 98 1.13 -1.45 11.72
CA GLN A 98 1.09 -2.79 11.11
C GLN A 98 -0.07 -3.63 11.67
N ILE A 99 -0.35 -3.55 12.97
CA ILE A 99 -1.50 -4.24 13.59
C ILE A 99 -2.81 -3.72 12.98
N LYS A 100 -3.00 -2.40 12.90
CA LYS A 100 -4.20 -1.80 12.28
C LYS A 100 -4.39 -2.27 10.84
N LEU A 101 -3.29 -2.34 10.07
CA LEU A 101 -3.34 -2.87 8.71
C LEU A 101 -3.76 -4.34 8.67
N VAL A 102 -3.23 -5.18 9.55
CA VAL A 102 -3.60 -6.61 9.65
C VAL A 102 -5.08 -6.77 10.04
N GLU A 103 -5.57 -6.00 10.99
CA GLU A 103 -6.98 -6.01 11.42
C GLU A 103 -7.91 -5.62 10.27
N ALA A 104 -7.58 -4.56 9.54
CA ALA A 104 -8.34 -4.13 8.38
C ALA A 104 -8.33 -5.18 7.25
N ILE A 105 -7.18 -5.84 7.00
CA ILE A 105 -7.09 -6.95 6.04
C ILE A 105 -8.03 -8.10 6.44
N LYS A 106 -8.00 -8.51 7.71
CA LYS A 106 -8.86 -9.59 8.23
C LYS A 106 -10.34 -9.25 8.07
N GLN A 107 -10.74 -8.01 8.38
CA GLN A 107 -12.13 -7.56 8.25
C GLN A 107 -12.58 -7.43 6.78
N ALA A 108 -11.68 -7.05 5.87
CA ALA A 108 -12.01 -6.92 4.46
C ALA A 108 -12.33 -8.29 3.83
N GLY A 109 -11.60 -9.34 4.20
CA GLY A 109 -11.89 -10.74 3.85
C GLY A 109 -11.66 -11.14 2.40
N ASN A 110 -11.25 -10.20 1.53
CA ASN A 110 -11.02 -10.41 0.10
C ASN A 110 -9.53 -10.58 -0.29
N ILE A 111 -8.61 -10.50 0.68
CA ILE A 111 -7.17 -10.59 0.41
C ILE A 111 -6.74 -12.05 0.31
N LYS A 112 -6.04 -12.39 -0.77
CA LYS A 112 -5.47 -13.72 -1.00
C LYS A 112 -4.46 -14.04 0.10
N GLU A 113 -4.41 -15.30 0.54
CA GLU A 113 -3.68 -15.80 1.73
C GLU A 113 -2.19 -15.37 1.86
N ASN A 114 -1.57 -14.90 0.78
CA ASN A 114 -0.20 -14.40 0.79
C ASN A 114 -0.14 -12.88 0.99
N VAL A 115 0.01 -12.43 2.25
CA VAL A 115 0.34 -11.03 2.56
C VAL A 115 1.84 -10.89 2.80
N CYS A 116 2.53 -10.09 1.98
CA CYS A 116 3.94 -9.77 2.18
C CYS A 116 4.09 -8.62 3.19
N PHE A 117 4.54 -8.94 4.40
CA PHE A 117 5.05 -7.96 5.37
C PHE A 117 6.58 -7.97 5.31
N ASN A 118 7.19 -6.83 4.99
CA ASN A 118 8.64 -6.68 5.15
C ASN A 118 8.93 -6.24 6.59
N LEU A 119 9.66 -7.07 7.36
CA LEU A 119 10.12 -6.77 8.71
C LEU A 119 11.63 -6.49 8.65
N LEU A 120 12.00 -5.31 8.15
CA LEU A 120 13.37 -4.77 8.25
C LEU A 120 13.44 -3.72 9.35
#